data_AF-A0A1P8FEC6-F1
#
_entry.id   AF-A0A1P8FEC6-F1
#
_cell.length_a   1.000
_cell.length_b   1.000
_cell.length_c   1.000
_cell.angle_alpha   90.00
_cell.angle_beta   90.00
_cell.angle_gamma   90.00
#
_symmetry.space_group_name_H-M   'P 1'
#
loop_
_entity.id
_entity.type
_entity.pdbx_description
1 polymer ?
#
loop_
_entity_poly.entity_id
_entity_poly.type
_entity_poly.pdbx_seq_one_letter_code
_entity_poly.pdbx_strand_id
1 'polypeptide(L)'
;MLQRIIKTLLQCLCAVALATHAADPLPSRKSSLPDPAFALEGKALVEALQKGGFTLFFRHAATDMTQPDARSFEPEDCKVQRNLHEGGRAQTRLIAEGFAAMKLPVGEVFAGPYCRTMETARGIAGRATMDNGVIGHATTDPEAKLDFSSLERMLNTPPAPGVNRIVVGHLAQVSLFIGREPIEEGDALVLRAVDNAPQVVARVRPADWKALALHGERSADVDPGFALEGEALVKALREGGLTLYIRHGLTESAQRDMPGLDLGSGNCAQQRNLSEAGRAQVRAVGAGIAALEIPLGELVASPYCRTMETARLLAGRDPQPLAAVAGGVDANGKPSFAELGRYLAKRVHKPLPVRVVVGHSNFQEIGGTPPPKEAETLVLRSWGFGWVVLARLRAEDWAALAQRK
;
A
#
# COMPACT_ATOMS: atom_id res chain seq x y z
N MET A 1 3.68 -49.90 72.41
CA MET A 1 2.64 -50.25 71.42
C MET A 1 2.16 -48.99 70.71
N LEU A 2 3.09 -48.32 70.02
CA LEU A 2 2.97 -47.13 69.18
C LEU A 2 4.39 -46.87 68.62
N GLN A 3 4.53 -46.34 67.40
CA GLN A 3 5.72 -46.26 66.51
C GLN A 3 5.78 -47.45 65.53
N ARG A 4 5.00 -47.54 64.44
CA ARG A 4 4.57 -46.60 63.39
C ARG A 4 5.70 -45.98 62.54
N ILE A 5 5.80 -46.56 61.33
CA ILE A 5 6.05 -45.92 60.02
C ILE A 5 7.52 -45.80 59.58
N ILE A 6 8.10 -46.91 59.13
CA ILE A 6 9.25 -46.92 58.20
C ILE A 6 9.06 -48.12 57.24
N LYS A 7 9.30 -47.88 55.94
CA LYS A 7 9.39 -48.82 54.80
C LYS A 7 8.11 -49.34 54.15
N THR A 8 7.43 -48.52 53.34
CA THR A 8 7.02 -48.93 51.98
C THR A 8 6.63 -47.70 51.16
N LEU A 9 7.53 -47.22 50.29
CA LEU A 9 7.21 -46.32 49.17
C LEU A 9 8.44 -46.25 48.25
N LEU A 10 8.63 -47.32 47.48
CA LEU A 10 9.49 -47.30 46.29
C LEU A 10 8.60 -46.81 45.16
N GLN A 11 8.65 -45.50 44.87
CA GLN A 11 7.93 -44.89 43.76
C GLN A 11 8.42 -45.47 42.43
N CYS A 12 7.52 -46.17 41.74
CA CYS A 12 7.61 -46.37 40.29
C CYS A 12 7.54 -44.99 39.62
N LEU A 13 8.68 -44.50 39.12
CA LEU A 13 8.69 -43.49 38.07
C LEU A 13 8.24 -44.16 36.76
N CYS A 14 6.93 -44.14 36.48
CA CYS A 14 6.45 -44.27 35.11
C CYS A 14 6.69 -42.92 34.42
N ALA A 15 7.68 -42.86 33.53
CA ALA A 15 7.83 -41.76 32.60
C ALA A 15 6.64 -41.76 31.63
N VAL A 16 5.66 -40.89 31.88
CA VAL A 16 4.67 -40.53 30.86
C VAL A 16 5.35 -39.50 29.96
N ALA A 17 5.91 -39.97 28.85
CA ALA A 17 6.29 -39.09 27.75
C ALA A 17 5.01 -38.47 27.18
N LEU A 18 4.70 -37.24 27.58
CA LEU A 18 3.74 -36.39 26.89
C LEU A 18 4.33 -36.09 25.51
N ALA A 19 3.96 -36.91 24.52
CA ALA A 19 4.16 -36.61 23.12
C ALA A 19 3.33 -35.35 22.80
N THR A 20 4.00 -34.20 22.81
CA THR A 20 3.49 -32.96 22.24
C THR A 20 3.26 -33.21 20.76
N HIS A 21 2.02 -33.53 20.39
CA HIS A 21 1.60 -33.43 19.00
C HIS A 21 1.66 -31.94 18.67
N ALA A 22 2.76 -31.52 18.04
CA ALA A 22 2.76 -30.28 17.29
C ALA A 22 1.61 -30.41 16.29
N ALA A 23 0.58 -29.59 16.46
CA ALA A 23 -0.49 -29.51 15.48
C ALA A 23 0.17 -29.18 14.13
N ASP A 24 -0.06 -30.02 13.12
CA ASP A 24 0.36 -29.71 11.76
C ASP A 24 -0.13 -28.30 11.41
N PRO A 25 0.72 -27.43 10.83
CA PRO A 25 0.28 -26.12 10.40
C PRO A 25 -0.88 -26.30 9.41
N LEU A 26 -2.02 -25.68 9.71
CA LEU A 26 -3.15 -25.63 8.80
C LEU A 26 -2.64 -25.19 7.42
N PRO A 27 -3.07 -25.84 6.31
CA PRO A 27 -2.63 -25.46 4.98
C PRO A 27 -2.93 -23.97 4.77
N SER A 28 -1.90 -23.22 4.37
CA SER A 28 -2.04 -21.77 4.17
C SER A 28 -3.16 -21.53 3.15
N ARG A 29 -4.15 -20.73 3.54
CA ARG A 29 -5.22 -20.33 2.64
C ARG A 29 -4.60 -19.49 1.52
N LYS A 30 -4.77 -19.91 0.26
CA LYS A 30 -4.36 -19.12 -0.90
C LYS A 30 -4.97 -17.71 -0.82
N SER A 31 -4.14 -16.68 -0.96
CA SER A 31 -4.50 -15.26 -0.82
C SER A 31 -3.82 -14.44 -1.91
N SER A 32 -4.55 -13.51 -2.52
CA SER A 32 -4.01 -12.64 -3.57
C SER A 32 -3.39 -11.37 -2.98
N LEU A 33 -3.45 -11.23 -1.66
CA LEU A 33 -2.72 -10.23 -0.90
C LEU A 33 -1.28 -10.68 -0.64
N PRO A 34 -0.32 -9.75 -0.54
CA PRO A 34 1.05 -10.10 -0.20
C PRO A 34 1.12 -10.87 1.12
N ASP A 35 1.82 -12.00 1.12
CA ASP A 35 2.12 -12.73 2.35
C ASP A 35 3.17 -11.92 3.13
N PRO A 36 2.93 -11.54 4.41
CA PRO A 36 3.90 -10.81 5.21
C PRO A 36 5.30 -11.43 5.26
N ALA A 37 5.44 -12.75 5.10
CA ALA A 37 6.74 -13.43 5.08
C ALA A 37 7.54 -13.18 3.79
N PHE A 38 6.87 -12.83 2.69
CA PHE A 38 7.49 -12.62 1.37
C PHE A 38 7.29 -11.20 0.82
N ALA A 39 6.49 -10.38 1.49
CA ALA A 39 6.11 -9.06 1.02
C ALA A 39 7.33 -8.17 0.78
N LEU A 40 7.37 -7.55 -0.40
CA LEU A 40 8.36 -6.55 -0.78
C LEU A 40 7.67 -5.23 -1.07
N GLU A 41 8.27 -4.14 -0.60
CA GLU A 41 7.70 -2.80 -0.68
C GLU A 41 8.75 -1.77 -1.09
N GLY A 42 8.31 -0.70 -1.75
CA GLY A 42 9.14 0.46 -2.10
C GLY A 42 10.47 0.08 -2.77
N LYS A 43 11.58 0.65 -2.29
CA LYS A 43 12.92 0.40 -2.81
C LYS A 43 13.30 -1.09 -2.84
N ALA A 44 12.92 -1.88 -1.83
CA ALA A 44 13.23 -3.32 -1.80
C ALA A 44 12.53 -4.08 -2.93
N LEU A 45 11.29 -3.71 -3.26
CA LEU A 45 10.57 -4.26 -4.41
C LEU A 45 11.27 -3.86 -5.72
N VAL A 46 11.66 -2.59 -5.87
CA VAL A 46 12.37 -2.10 -7.08
C VAL A 46 13.67 -2.86 -7.29
N GLU A 47 14.52 -2.93 -6.27
CA GLU A 47 15.82 -3.61 -6.36
C GLU A 47 15.66 -5.10 -6.65
N ALA A 48 14.62 -5.73 -6.10
CA ALA A 48 14.30 -7.11 -6.39
C ALA A 48 13.85 -7.30 -7.85
N LEU A 49 12.93 -6.47 -8.33
CA LEU A 49 12.49 -6.49 -9.74
C LEU A 49 13.64 -6.19 -10.70
N GLN A 50 14.57 -5.29 -10.36
CA GLN A 50 15.77 -5.02 -11.17
C GLN A 50 16.72 -6.21 -11.27
N LYS A 51 16.77 -7.06 -10.24
CA LYS A 51 17.55 -8.32 -10.28
C LYS A 51 16.85 -9.42 -11.07
N GLY A 52 15.54 -9.30 -11.32
CA GLY A 52 14.74 -10.31 -11.97
C GLY A 52 14.34 -11.47 -11.05
N GLY A 53 13.76 -12.52 -11.62
CA GLY A 53 13.31 -13.71 -10.87
C GLY A 53 11.82 -13.70 -10.50
N PHE A 54 11.05 -12.71 -10.95
CA PHE A 54 9.62 -12.58 -10.64
C PHE A 54 8.72 -12.83 -11.86
N THR A 55 7.53 -13.37 -11.60
CA THR A 55 6.42 -13.37 -12.56
C THR A 55 5.46 -12.24 -12.21
N LEU A 56 5.25 -11.32 -13.14
CA LEU A 56 4.31 -10.21 -13.01
C LEU A 56 3.05 -10.58 -13.77
N PHE A 57 2.03 -11.02 -13.03
CA PHE A 57 0.72 -11.30 -13.60
C PHE A 57 -0.12 -10.03 -13.62
N PHE A 58 -0.58 -9.61 -14.80
CA PHE A 58 -1.51 -8.50 -14.95
C PHE A 58 -2.90 -9.04 -15.26
N ARG A 59 -3.92 -8.52 -14.56
CA ARG A 59 -5.25 -8.47 -15.17
C ARG A 59 -5.17 -7.45 -16.31
N HIS A 60 -5.76 -7.77 -17.46
CA HIS A 60 -5.83 -6.83 -18.59
C HIS A 60 -6.23 -5.42 -18.15
N ALA A 61 -5.74 -4.41 -18.86
CA ALA A 61 -6.07 -3.01 -18.59
C ALA A 61 -7.57 -2.71 -18.83
N ALA A 62 -7.99 -1.50 -18.45
CA ALA A 62 -9.38 -1.10 -18.44
C ALA A 62 -10.06 -1.20 -19.82
N THR A 63 -11.23 -1.81 -19.84
CA THR A 63 -12.01 -2.13 -21.05
C THR A 63 -13.29 -1.30 -21.18
N ASP A 64 -13.77 -1.14 -22.41
CA ASP A 64 -15.11 -0.59 -22.64
C ASP A 64 -16.19 -1.61 -22.23
N MET A 65 -16.78 -1.40 -21.05
CA MET A 65 -17.82 -2.27 -20.52
C MET A 65 -19.13 -2.25 -21.33
N THR A 66 -19.31 -1.25 -22.21
CA THR A 66 -20.50 -1.17 -23.09
C THR A 66 -20.37 -2.06 -24.34
N GLN A 67 -19.16 -2.56 -24.61
CA GLN A 67 -18.86 -3.49 -25.69
C GLN A 67 -18.75 -4.92 -25.12
N PRO A 68 -19.77 -5.77 -25.23
CA PRO A 68 -19.66 -7.17 -24.77
C PRO A 68 -18.80 -8.00 -25.73
N ASP A 69 -18.20 -9.08 -25.20
CA ASP A 69 -17.65 -10.16 -26.04
C ASP A 69 -18.80 -10.86 -26.79
N ALA A 70 -18.60 -11.21 -28.06
CA ALA A 70 -19.54 -12.03 -28.82
C ALA A 70 -19.62 -13.45 -28.24
N ARG A 71 -20.72 -14.17 -28.54
CA ARG A 71 -20.94 -15.53 -28.04
C ARG A 71 -19.91 -16.53 -28.54
N SER A 72 -19.46 -16.38 -29.78
CA SER A 72 -18.39 -17.18 -30.36
C SER A 72 -17.07 -16.44 -30.19
N PHE A 73 -16.07 -17.12 -29.61
CA PHE A 73 -14.75 -16.55 -29.38
C PHE A 73 -13.88 -16.74 -30.63
N GLU A 74 -13.46 -15.62 -31.23
CA GLU A 74 -12.55 -15.58 -32.38
C GLU A 74 -11.30 -14.77 -31.99
N PRO A 75 -10.16 -15.42 -31.67
CA PRO A 75 -8.96 -14.76 -31.13
C PRO A 75 -8.44 -13.59 -31.98
N GLU A 76 -8.50 -13.73 -33.31
CA GLU A 76 -7.93 -12.77 -34.26
C GLU A 76 -8.89 -11.64 -34.64
N ASP A 77 -10.20 -11.79 -34.40
CA ASP A 77 -11.19 -10.75 -34.68
C ASP A 77 -11.50 -9.92 -33.43
N CYS A 78 -10.73 -8.85 -33.25
CA CYS A 78 -10.97 -7.93 -32.13
C CYS A 78 -12.29 -7.16 -32.25
N LYS A 79 -12.96 -7.12 -33.42
CA LYS A 79 -14.22 -6.35 -33.60
C LYS A 79 -15.37 -6.98 -32.82
N VAL A 80 -15.31 -8.29 -32.61
CA VAL A 80 -16.33 -9.07 -31.90
C VAL A 80 -15.99 -9.30 -30.42
N GLN A 81 -14.92 -8.67 -29.91
CA GLN A 81 -14.49 -8.79 -28.52
C GLN A 81 -14.65 -7.46 -27.77
N ARG A 82 -14.77 -7.54 -26.44
CA ARG A 82 -14.58 -6.42 -25.54
C ARG A 82 -13.12 -5.99 -25.51
N ASN A 83 -12.84 -4.74 -25.87
CA ASN A 83 -11.49 -4.20 -26.01
C ASN A 83 -11.14 -3.13 -24.97
N LEU A 84 -9.86 -2.75 -24.93
CA LEU A 84 -9.38 -1.63 -24.12
C LEU A 84 -9.99 -0.31 -24.62
N HIS A 85 -10.47 0.51 -23.68
CA HIS A 85 -10.80 1.91 -23.95
C HIS A 85 -9.54 2.78 -23.79
N GLU A 86 -9.64 4.07 -24.10
CA GLU A 86 -8.46 4.98 -24.07
C GLU A 86 -7.81 5.07 -22.68
N GLY A 87 -8.60 5.13 -21.60
CA GLY A 87 -8.06 5.02 -20.24
C GLY A 87 -7.27 3.74 -19.95
N GLY A 88 -7.62 2.58 -20.53
CA GLY A 88 -6.85 1.34 -20.41
C GLY A 88 -5.55 1.40 -21.20
N ARG A 89 -5.55 2.02 -22.38
CA ARG A 89 -4.32 2.32 -23.14
C ARG A 89 -3.42 3.31 -22.39
N ALA A 90 -4.00 4.26 -21.67
CA ALA A 90 -3.25 5.13 -20.78
C ALA A 90 -2.63 4.37 -19.60
N GLN A 91 -3.35 3.40 -19.01
CA GLN A 91 -2.79 2.52 -17.98
C GLN A 91 -1.56 1.75 -18.49
N THR A 92 -1.62 1.16 -19.69
CA THR A 92 -0.47 0.41 -20.23
C THR A 92 0.74 1.29 -20.46
N ARG A 93 0.54 2.54 -20.93
CA ARG A 93 1.62 3.53 -21.08
C ARG A 93 2.27 3.88 -19.74
N LEU A 94 1.47 4.14 -18.70
CA LEU A 94 1.99 4.42 -17.35
C LEU A 94 2.82 3.26 -16.79
N ILE A 95 2.38 2.02 -17.01
CA ILE A 95 3.11 0.82 -16.59
C ILE A 95 4.44 0.73 -17.35
N ALA A 96 4.42 0.88 -18.68
CA ALA A 96 5.61 0.83 -19.53
C ALA A 96 6.65 1.90 -19.15
N GLU A 97 6.20 3.13 -18.88
CA GLU A 97 7.05 4.22 -18.39
C GLU A 97 7.73 3.86 -17.07
N GLY A 98 6.99 3.27 -16.12
CA GLY A 98 7.55 2.81 -14.85
C GLY A 98 8.59 1.70 -15.03
N PHE A 99 8.33 0.74 -15.93
CA PHE A 99 9.29 -0.33 -16.26
C PHE A 99 10.58 0.25 -16.84
N ALA A 100 10.45 1.20 -17.78
CA ALA A 100 11.58 1.86 -18.42
C ALA A 100 12.40 2.68 -17.40
N ALA A 101 11.73 3.48 -16.55
CA ALA A 101 12.37 4.29 -15.54
C ALA A 101 13.15 3.45 -14.51
N MET A 102 12.60 2.31 -14.10
CA MET A 102 13.29 1.35 -13.21
C MET A 102 14.31 0.47 -13.92
N LYS A 103 14.36 0.49 -15.26
CA LYS A 103 15.19 -0.41 -16.08
C LYS A 103 14.92 -1.89 -15.74
N LEU A 104 13.65 -2.26 -15.62
CA LEU A 104 13.30 -3.64 -15.27
C LEU A 104 13.69 -4.60 -16.41
N PRO A 105 14.44 -5.67 -16.12
CA PRO A 105 14.76 -6.67 -17.13
C PRO A 105 13.51 -7.52 -17.42
N VAL A 106 13.03 -7.52 -18.66
CA VAL A 106 11.83 -8.26 -19.08
C VAL A 106 12.23 -9.43 -19.99
N GLY A 107 11.94 -10.64 -19.54
CA GLY A 107 12.15 -11.91 -20.23
C GLY A 107 10.92 -12.33 -21.02
N GLU A 108 10.37 -13.50 -20.75
CA GLU A 108 9.19 -13.98 -21.46
C GLU A 108 7.95 -13.09 -21.21
N VAL A 109 7.13 -12.88 -22.24
CA VAL A 109 5.88 -12.11 -22.15
C VAL A 109 4.76 -12.93 -22.77
N PHE A 110 3.88 -13.46 -21.93
CA PHE A 110 2.73 -14.27 -22.34
C PHE A 110 1.44 -13.51 -22.14
N ALA A 111 0.47 -13.74 -23.02
CA ALA A 111 -0.86 -13.19 -22.87
C ALA A 111 -1.92 -14.18 -23.32
N GLY A 112 -3.07 -14.12 -22.67
CA GLY A 112 -4.26 -14.82 -23.15
C GLY A 112 -4.66 -14.35 -24.56
N PRO A 113 -5.43 -15.17 -25.30
CA PRO A 113 -5.76 -14.93 -26.69
C PRO A 113 -6.78 -13.80 -26.93
N TYR A 114 -7.35 -13.21 -25.88
CA TYR A 114 -8.23 -12.05 -26.05
C TYR A 114 -7.44 -10.81 -26.50
N CYS A 115 -8.04 -9.99 -27.35
CA CYS A 115 -7.40 -8.79 -27.85
C CYS A 115 -7.00 -7.83 -26.73
N ARG A 116 -7.84 -7.67 -25.69
CA ARG A 116 -7.52 -6.86 -24.51
C ARG A 116 -6.28 -7.34 -23.73
N THR A 117 -6.04 -8.65 -23.64
CA THR A 117 -4.85 -9.19 -22.95
C THR A 117 -3.60 -9.03 -23.81
N MET A 118 -3.70 -9.33 -25.11
CA MET A 118 -2.60 -9.13 -26.07
C MET A 118 -2.21 -7.66 -26.19
N GLU A 119 -3.19 -6.76 -26.29
CA GLU A 119 -2.97 -5.32 -26.37
C GLU A 119 -2.32 -4.78 -25.09
N THR A 120 -2.80 -5.22 -23.92
CA THR A 120 -2.19 -4.86 -22.63
C THR A 120 -0.71 -5.29 -22.58
N ALA A 121 -0.40 -6.54 -22.92
CA ALA A 121 0.97 -7.07 -22.89
C ALA A 121 1.90 -6.32 -23.86
N ARG A 122 1.44 -6.08 -25.10
CA ARG A 122 2.20 -5.32 -26.10
C ARG A 122 2.38 -3.85 -25.66
N GLY A 123 1.37 -3.25 -25.05
CA GLY A 123 1.45 -1.89 -24.54
C GLY A 123 2.47 -1.74 -23.39
N ILE A 124 2.63 -2.77 -22.56
CA ILE A 124 3.59 -2.76 -21.44
C ILE A 124 5.01 -3.06 -21.91
N ALA A 125 5.19 -4.11 -22.72
CA ALA A 125 6.50 -4.71 -22.99
C ALA A 125 6.95 -4.62 -24.46
N GLY A 126 6.15 -4.03 -25.34
CA GLY A 126 6.41 -3.93 -26.78
C GLY A 126 6.22 -5.25 -27.56
N ARG A 127 6.02 -6.38 -26.88
CA ARG A 127 5.84 -7.71 -27.48
C ARG A 127 4.96 -8.60 -26.61
N ALA A 128 4.37 -9.63 -27.21
CA ALA A 128 3.62 -10.66 -26.49
C ALA A 128 3.55 -11.95 -27.31
N THR A 129 3.71 -13.09 -26.65
CA THR A 129 3.42 -14.42 -27.18
C THR A 129 2.04 -14.84 -26.67
N MET A 130 1.16 -15.22 -27.59
CA MET A 130 -0.15 -15.75 -27.23
C MET A 130 -0.01 -17.14 -26.60
N ASP A 131 -0.67 -17.38 -25.47
CA ASP A 131 -0.75 -18.69 -24.82
C ASP A 131 -2.19 -18.92 -24.32
N ASN A 132 -2.87 -19.91 -24.91
CA ASN A 132 -4.25 -20.25 -24.57
C ASN A 132 -4.40 -20.79 -23.13
N GLY A 133 -3.34 -21.38 -22.57
CA GLY A 133 -3.33 -21.86 -21.19
C GLY A 133 -3.40 -20.75 -20.14
N VAL A 134 -3.18 -19.48 -20.53
CA VAL A 134 -3.39 -18.33 -19.63
C VAL A 134 -4.87 -18.10 -19.32
N ILE A 135 -5.78 -18.43 -20.25
CA ILE A 135 -7.24 -18.34 -20.02
C ILE A 135 -7.92 -19.70 -19.77
N GLY A 136 -7.15 -20.78 -19.88
CA GLY A 136 -7.67 -22.15 -19.90
C GLY A 136 -8.08 -22.53 -21.32
N HIS A 137 -7.62 -23.68 -21.82
CA HIS A 137 -8.03 -24.20 -23.13
C HIS A 137 -8.83 -25.49 -23.00
N ALA A 138 -9.75 -25.71 -23.94
CA ALA A 138 -10.47 -26.98 -24.06
C ALA A 138 -9.49 -28.09 -24.44
N THR A 139 -9.61 -29.24 -23.79
CA THR A 139 -8.83 -30.41 -24.16
C THR A 139 -9.56 -31.18 -25.28
N THR A 140 -8.94 -32.23 -25.81
CA THR A 140 -9.58 -33.13 -26.77
C THR A 140 -10.72 -33.96 -26.17
N ASP A 141 -10.86 -33.95 -24.84
CA ASP A 141 -11.96 -34.58 -24.12
C ASP A 141 -13.05 -33.54 -23.79
N PRO A 142 -14.27 -33.66 -24.35
CA PRO A 142 -15.38 -32.75 -24.09
C PRO A 142 -15.84 -32.71 -22.63
N GLU A 143 -15.54 -33.72 -21.83
CA GLU A 143 -15.89 -33.76 -20.40
C GLU A 143 -14.78 -33.21 -19.48
N ALA A 144 -13.59 -32.95 -20.02
CA ALA A 144 -12.49 -32.42 -19.24
C ALA A 144 -12.71 -30.97 -18.82
N LYS A 145 -12.25 -30.65 -17.61
CA LYS A 145 -12.14 -29.26 -17.16
C LYS A 145 -11.12 -28.52 -18.04
N LEU A 146 -11.31 -27.21 -18.21
CA LEU A 146 -10.35 -26.34 -18.88
C LEU A 146 -8.94 -26.55 -18.32
N ASP A 147 -7.95 -26.67 -19.21
CA ASP A 147 -6.56 -26.91 -18.85
C ASP A 147 -5.81 -25.57 -18.62
N PHE A 148 -5.38 -25.37 -17.37
CA PHE A 148 -4.60 -24.22 -16.91
C PHE A 148 -3.12 -24.55 -16.63
N SER A 149 -2.63 -25.73 -17.05
CA SER A 149 -1.28 -26.21 -16.74
C SER A 149 -0.19 -25.24 -17.18
N SER A 150 -0.40 -24.51 -18.29
CA SER A 150 0.56 -23.47 -18.73
C SER A 150 0.63 -22.31 -17.73
N LEU A 151 -0.53 -21.77 -17.32
CA LEU A 151 -0.58 -20.71 -16.31
C LEU A 151 0.00 -21.19 -14.99
N GLU A 152 -0.43 -22.36 -14.51
CA GLU A 152 0.07 -22.95 -13.25
C GLU A 152 1.60 -23.06 -13.26
N ARG A 153 2.17 -23.65 -14.32
CA ARG A 153 3.62 -23.75 -14.51
C ARG A 153 4.29 -22.38 -14.52
N MET A 154 3.72 -21.39 -15.21
CA MET A 154 4.29 -20.04 -15.26
C MET A 154 4.33 -19.34 -13.90
N LEU A 155 3.34 -19.60 -13.05
CA LEU A 155 3.25 -19.05 -11.70
C LEU A 155 4.15 -19.80 -10.71
N ASN A 156 4.28 -21.11 -10.87
CA ASN A 156 4.98 -22.00 -9.92
C ASN A 156 6.48 -22.16 -10.22
N THR A 157 6.96 -21.68 -11.36
CA THR A 157 8.38 -21.78 -11.76
C THR A 157 9.01 -20.40 -11.92
N PRO A 158 10.27 -20.23 -11.49
CA PRO A 158 10.96 -18.97 -11.71
C PRO A 158 11.15 -18.70 -13.22
N PRO A 159 11.19 -17.43 -13.64
CA PRO A 159 11.62 -17.08 -14.98
C PRO A 159 13.11 -17.39 -15.17
N ALA A 160 13.61 -17.18 -16.39
CA ALA A 160 15.06 -17.26 -16.65
C ALA A 160 15.84 -16.32 -15.70
N PRO A 161 17.08 -16.69 -15.29
CA PRO A 161 17.87 -15.87 -14.38
C PRO A 161 18.05 -14.43 -14.89
N GLY A 162 17.95 -13.46 -13.98
CA GLY A 162 18.20 -12.05 -14.29
C GLY A 162 17.06 -11.31 -15.00
N VAL A 163 15.92 -11.95 -15.28
CA VAL A 163 14.77 -11.33 -15.94
C VAL A 163 13.46 -11.58 -15.19
N ASN A 164 12.48 -10.73 -15.41
CA ASN A 164 11.10 -10.94 -14.96
C ASN A 164 10.25 -11.47 -16.11
N ARG A 165 9.32 -12.39 -15.82
CA ARG A 165 8.30 -12.86 -16.77
C ARG A 165 7.05 -12.00 -16.63
N ILE A 166 6.43 -11.62 -17.75
CA ILE A 166 5.11 -10.96 -17.75
C ILE A 166 4.07 -11.96 -18.22
N VAL A 167 2.94 -12.01 -17.52
CA VAL A 167 1.77 -12.81 -17.92
C VAL A 167 0.54 -11.90 -17.86
N VAL A 168 -0.25 -11.84 -18.93
CA VAL A 168 -1.47 -11.02 -18.95
C VAL A 168 -2.71 -11.86 -19.18
N GLY A 169 -3.63 -11.86 -18.21
CA GLY A 169 -4.85 -12.64 -18.24
C GLY A 169 -6.04 -11.91 -17.60
N HIS A 170 -6.93 -12.67 -16.97
CA HIS A 170 -8.11 -12.12 -16.28
C HIS A 170 -8.18 -12.63 -14.83
N LEU A 171 -9.02 -11.99 -14.02
CA LEU A 171 -9.19 -12.28 -12.59
C LEU A 171 -9.60 -13.74 -12.34
N ALA A 172 -10.58 -14.24 -13.09
CA ALA A 172 -11.20 -15.54 -12.82
C ALA A 172 -10.19 -16.70 -12.82
N GLN A 173 -9.23 -16.66 -13.73
CA GLN A 173 -8.24 -17.72 -13.93
C GLN A 173 -7.14 -17.66 -12.88
N VAL A 174 -6.56 -16.49 -12.64
CA VAL A 174 -5.48 -16.35 -11.66
C VAL A 174 -5.97 -16.68 -10.25
N SER A 175 -7.23 -16.38 -9.93
CA SER A 175 -7.82 -16.68 -8.62
C SER A 175 -7.87 -18.17 -8.26
N LEU A 176 -7.69 -19.08 -9.22
CA LEU A 176 -7.56 -20.52 -8.96
C LEU A 176 -6.26 -20.86 -8.21
N PHE A 177 -5.21 -20.04 -8.39
CA PHE A 177 -3.86 -20.31 -7.91
C PHE A 177 -3.49 -19.52 -6.67
N ILE A 178 -4.04 -18.32 -6.52
CA ILE A 178 -3.58 -17.32 -5.55
C ILE A 178 -4.74 -16.68 -4.77
N GLY A 179 -5.90 -17.32 -4.61
CA GLY A 179 -7.00 -16.77 -3.81
C GLY A 179 -7.92 -15.81 -4.58
N ARG A 180 -9.02 -15.39 -3.92
CA ARG A 180 -10.18 -14.75 -4.59
C ARG A 180 -10.35 -13.27 -4.26
N GLU A 181 -9.39 -12.66 -3.57
CA GLU A 181 -9.44 -11.24 -3.28
C GLU A 181 -9.37 -10.45 -4.59
N PRO A 182 -10.25 -9.45 -4.80
CA PRO A 182 -10.37 -8.78 -6.09
C PRO A 182 -9.07 -8.09 -6.54
N ILE A 183 -8.74 -8.26 -7.82
CA ILE A 183 -7.76 -7.45 -8.56
C ILE A 183 -8.49 -6.67 -9.66
N GLU A 184 -8.23 -5.37 -9.76
CA GLU A 184 -8.89 -4.47 -10.71
C GLU A 184 -8.28 -4.54 -12.11
N GLU A 185 -8.95 -3.98 -13.13
CA GLU A 185 -8.39 -3.91 -14.48
C GLU A 185 -7.10 -3.07 -14.50
N GLY A 186 -6.02 -3.68 -15.00
CA GLY A 186 -4.66 -3.13 -15.00
C GLY A 186 -3.83 -3.42 -13.76
N ASP A 187 -4.40 -4.01 -12.70
CA ASP A 187 -3.62 -4.41 -11.52
C ASP A 187 -2.60 -5.50 -11.88
N ALA A 188 -1.40 -5.38 -11.29
CA ALA A 188 -0.35 -6.37 -11.34
C ALA A 188 -0.20 -7.08 -10.00
N LEU A 189 0.04 -8.38 -10.06
CA LEU A 189 0.53 -9.20 -8.99
C LEU A 189 1.98 -9.54 -9.25
N VAL A 190 2.87 -9.17 -8.33
CA VAL A 190 4.27 -9.57 -8.39
C VAL A 190 4.41 -10.87 -7.61
N LEU A 191 4.85 -11.92 -8.29
CA LEU A 191 4.87 -13.28 -7.77
C LEU A 191 6.31 -13.81 -7.77
N ARG A 192 6.66 -14.53 -6.70
CA ARG A 192 7.89 -15.30 -6.59
C ARG A 192 7.56 -16.77 -6.44
N ALA A 193 8.18 -17.63 -7.24
CA ALA A 193 8.09 -19.07 -7.06
C ALA A 193 8.97 -19.48 -5.85
N VAL A 194 8.35 -20.07 -4.83
CA VAL A 194 9.02 -20.63 -3.65
C VAL A 194 8.49 -22.05 -3.47
N ASP A 195 9.37 -23.05 -3.42
CA ASP A 195 9.02 -24.47 -3.30
C ASP A 195 7.94 -24.93 -4.29
N ASN A 196 8.07 -24.49 -5.55
CA ASN A 196 7.11 -24.73 -6.63
C ASN A 196 5.69 -24.20 -6.38
N ALA A 197 5.55 -23.16 -5.55
CA ALA A 197 4.30 -22.46 -5.30
C ALA A 197 4.46 -20.94 -5.52
N PRO A 198 3.41 -20.24 -5.99
CA PRO A 198 3.47 -18.81 -6.21
C PRO A 198 3.22 -18.07 -4.90
N GLN A 199 4.18 -17.25 -4.49
CA GLN A 199 4.03 -16.32 -3.37
C GLN A 199 3.78 -14.92 -3.90
N VAL A 200 2.67 -14.29 -3.48
CA VAL A 200 2.42 -12.89 -3.78
C VAL A 200 3.35 -12.04 -2.92
N VAL A 201 4.27 -11.32 -3.58
CA VAL A 201 5.22 -10.43 -2.89
C VAL A 201 4.76 -8.97 -2.94
N ALA A 202 3.99 -8.58 -3.95
CA ALA A 202 3.42 -7.23 -4.05
C ALA A 202 2.19 -7.20 -4.96
N ARG A 203 1.36 -6.17 -4.77
CA ARG A 203 0.32 -5.75 -5.72
C ARG A 203 0.63 -4.34 -6.19
N VAL A 204 0.62 -4.10 -7.50
CA VAL A 204 0.95 -2.78 -8.07
C VAL A 204 -0.12 -2.37 -9.07
N ARG A 205 -0.77 -1.23 -8.82
CA ARG A 205 -1.80 -0.69 -9.73
C ARG A 205 -1.15 0.12 -10.86
N PRO A 206 -1.84 0.37 -11.98
CA PRO A 206 -1.27 1.13 -13.10
C PRO A 206 -0.64 2.47 -12.71
N ALA A 207 -1.33 3.26 -11.88
CA ALA A 207 -0.86 4.57 -11.42
C ALA A 207 0.32 4.49 -10.44
N ASP A 208 0.56 3.31 -9.84
CA ASP A 208 1.55 3.10 -8.79
C ASP A 208 2.89 2.61 -9.37
N TRP A 209 3.03 2.47 -10.71
CA TRP A 209 4.30 2.08 -11.36
C TRP A 209 5.30 3.23 -11.50
N LYS A 210 4.84 4.44 -11.89
CA LYS A 210 5.70 5.64 -11.97
C LYS A 210 6.27 6.00 -10.59
N ALA A 211 5.37 6.01 -9.63
CA ALA A 211 5.57 5.97 -8.20
C ALA A 211 6.68 5.01 -7.71
N LEU A 212 6.55 3.74 -8.06
CA LEU A 212 7.53 2.71 -7.71
C LEU A 212 8.89 3.00 -8.37
N ALA A 213 8.89 3.57 -9.58
CA ALA A 213 10.13 3.95 -10.27
C ALA A 213 10.94 5.05 -9.59
N LEU A 214 10.27 5.92 -8.85
CA LEU A 214 10.90 6.87 -7.93
C LEU A 214 11.17 6.21 -6.57
N HIS A 215 11.52 4.92 -6.58
CA HIS A 215 11.92 4.11 -5.43
C HIS A 215 10.92 3.98 -4.27
N GLY A 216 9.63 4.30 -4.47
CA GLY A 216 8.67 4.37 -3.37
C GLY A 216 9.10 5.37 -2.30
N GLU A 217 9.71 6.48 -2.74
CA GLU A 217 10.32 7.52 -1.91
C GLU A 217 9.36 7.99 -0.83
N ARG A 218 9.54 7.44 0.39
CA ARG A 218 9.05 8.11 1.58
C ARG A 218 9.86 9.40 1.70
N SER A 219 9.35 10.45 1.08
CA SER A 219 9.94 11.79 1.08
C SER A 219 9.13 12.72 1.99
N ALA A 220 9.82 13.69 2.56
CA ALA A 220 9.28 14.85 3.26
C ALA A 220 9.24 16.07 2.33
N ASP A 221 9.88 16.01 1.17
CA ASP A 221 9.90 17.08 0.18
C ASP A 221 8.95 16.81 -0.99
N VAL A 222 8.54 17.88 -1.66
CA VAL A 222 7.65 17.83 -2.82
C VAL A 222 8.38 17.17 -3.98
N ASP A 223 7.75 16.15 -4.57
CA ASP A 223 8.25 15.54 -5.80
C ASP A 223 7.83 16.39 -7.00
N PRO A 224 8.77 16.96 -7.79
CA PRO A 224 8.44 17.80 -8.94
C PRO A 224 7.57 17.11 -10.00
N GLY A 225 7.63 15.77 -10.09
CA GLY A 225 6.82 14.97 -11.01
C GLY A 225 5.38 14.75 -10.56
N PHE A 226 5.05 15.10 -9.31
CA PHE A 226 3.73 14.97 -8.70
C PHE A 226 3.21 16.26 -8.05
N ALA A 227 4.01 17.33 -8.07
CA ALA A 227 3.69 18.61 -7.47
C ALA A 227 2.32 19.13 -7.94
N LEU A 228 1.49 19.54 -6.98
CA LEU A 228 0.21 20.20 -7.24
C LEU A 228 0.20 21.55 -6.55
N GLU A 229 -0.30 22.56 -7.25
CA GLU A 229 -0.40 23.92 -6.75
C GLU A 229 -1.75 24.54 -7.13
N GLY A 230 -2.15 25.61 -6.44
CA GLY A 230 -3.34 26.40 -6.75
C GLY A 230 -4.62 25.57 -6.91
N GLU A 231 -5.36 25.81 -7.99
CA GLU A 231 -6.63 25.13 -8.27
C GLU A 231 -6.49 23.62 -8.41
N ALA A 232 -5.38 23.13 -9.00
CA ALA A 232 -5.16 21.70 -9.17
C ALA A 232 -5.02 20.99 -7.82
N LEU A 233 -4.33 21.62 -6.86
CA LEU A 233 -4.23 21.13 -5.49
C LEU A 233 -5.59 21.15 -4.78
N VAL A 234 -6.33 22.26 -4.88
CA VAL A 234 -7.66 22.40 -4.26
C VAL A 234 -8.63 21.35 -4.80
N LYS A 235 -8.65 21.14 -6.13
CA LYS A 235 -9.47 20.12 -6.77
C LYS A 235 -9.11 18.73 -6.24
N ALA A 236 -7.83 18.38 -6.17
CA ALA A 236 -7.39 17.09 -5.68
C ALA A 236 -7.78 16.85 -4.21
N LEU A 237 -7.69 17.88 -3.36
CA LEU A 237 -8.10 17.83 -1.96
C LEU A 237 -9.62 17.64 -1.82
N ARG A 238 -10.43 18.36 -2.59
CA ARG A 238 -11.90 18.22 -2.61
C ARG A 238 -12.37 16.84 -3.07
N GLU A 239 -11.67 16.25 -4.03
CA GLU A 239 -11.99 14.91 -4.52
C GLU A 239 -11.63 13.79 -3.50
N GLY A 240 -10.88 14.10 -2.45
CA GLY A 240 -10.47 13.13 -1.43
C GLY A 240 -9.41 12.14 -1.93
N GLY A 241 -9.26 11.02 -1.22
CA GLY A 241 -8.24 10.01 -1.55
C GLY A 241 -6.80 10.42 -1.21
N LEU A 242 -6.61 11.37 -0.29
CA LEU A 242 -5.31 11.89 0.13
C LEU A 242 -5.16 11.82 1.66
N THR A 243 -3.92 11.96 2.14
CA THR A 243 -3.61 12.11 3.58
C THR A 243 -2.94 13.46 3.82
N LEU A 244 -3.42 14.23 4.80
CA LEU A 244 -2.71 15.39 5.35
C LEU A 244 -1.91 14.94 6.56
N TYR A 245 -0.58 15.01 6.49
CA TYR A 245 0.26 14.94 7.68
C TYR A 245 0.57 16.35 8.15
N ILE A 246 0.22 16.68 9.39
CA ILE A 246 0.38 18.02 9.94
C ILE A 246 1.23 17.91 11.19
N ARG A 247 2.32 18.65 11.26
CA ARG A 247 3.03 18.80 12.55
C ARG A 247 2.19 19.70 13.45
N HIS A 248 2.15 19.38 14.75
CA HIS A 248 1.49 20.22 15.76
C HIS A 248 1.80 21.72 15.59
N GLY A 249 0.87 22.58 16.01
CA GLY A 249 1.07 24.03 16.00
C GLY A 249 2.18 24.52 16.94
N LEU A 250 2.47 25.82 16.91
CA LEU A 250 3.47 26.43 17.81
C LEU A 250 3.22 26.04 19.28
N THR A 251 4.31 25.72 19.98
CA THR A 251 4.27 25.32 21.39
C THR A 251 4.90 26.37 22.30
N GLU A 252 4.60 26.30 23.59
CA GLU A 252 5.33 27.07 24.61
C GLU A 252 6.74 26.51 24.76
N SER A 253 7.71 27.10 24.06
CA SER A 253 9.09 26.57 23.97
C SER A 253 9.82 26.50 25.31
N ALA A 254 9.40 27.29 26.30
CA ALA A 254 9.90 27.25 27.67
C ALA A 254 9.45 26.00 28.45
N GLN A 255 8.36 25.34 28.03
CA GLN A 255 7.89 24.11 28.64
C GLN A 255 8.67 22.91 28.11
N ARG A 256 8.82 21.88 28.95
CA ARG A 256 9.39 20.59 28.58
C ARG A 256 8.47 19.47 29.00
N ASP A 257 8.45 18.41 28.20
CA ASP A 257 7.81 17.16 28.57
C ASP A 257 8.56 16.55 29.78
N MET A 258 7.82 16.20 30.84
CA MET A 258 8.40 15.51 32.00
C MET A 258 8.87 14.09 31.62
N PRO A 259 9.86 13.51 32.30
CA PRO A 259 10.23 12.11 32.06
C PRO A 259 9.10 11.15 32.45
N GLY A 260 8.97 10.03 31.72
CA GLY A 260 8.03 8.96 32.10
C GLY A 260 6.55 9.29 31.92
N LEU A 261 6.20 10.14 30.93
CA LEU A 261 4.82 10.49 30.64
C LEU A 261 3.93 9.26 30.41
N ASP A 262 2.83 9.20 31.14
CA ASP A 262 1.68 8.37 30.76
C ASP A 262 0.81 9.15 29.78
N LEU A 263 1.02 8.89 28.49
CA LEU A 263 0.26 9.53 27.41
C LEU A 263 -1.21 9.06 27.36
N GLY A 264 -1.58 7.99 28.05
CA GLY A 264 -2.96 7.52 28.18
C GLY A 264 -3.76 8.25 29.27
N SER A 265 -3.09 8.89 30.22
CA SER A 265 -3.71 9.58 31.36
C SER A 265 -4.51 10.84 30.99
N GLY A 266 -4.25 11.42 29.81
CA GLY A 266 -4.78 12.73 29.42
C GLY A 266 -4.22 13.91 30.25
N ASN A 267 -3.20 13.69 31.09
CA ASN A 267 -2.61 14.74 31.90
C ASN A 267 -1.69 15.65 31.07
N CYS A 268 -2.24 16.78 30.63
CA CYS A 268 -1.49 17.77 29.87
C CYS A 268 -0.58 18.67 30.71
N ALA A 269 -0.71 18.68 32.05
CA ALA A 269 0.09 19.56 32.91
C ALA A 269 1.58 19.18 32.95
N GLN A 270 1.90 17.94 32.59
CA GLN A 270 3.27 17.42 32.55
C GLN A 270 3.91 17.51 31.15
N GLN A 271 3.21 18.09 30.18
CA GLN A 271 3.62 18.12 28.77
C GLN A 271 3.88 19.56 28.33
N ARG A 272 4.73 19.70 27.31
CA ARG A 272 4.80 20.92 26.49
C ARG A 272 3.54 21.00 25.62
N ASN A 273 2.78 22.07 25.81
CA ASN A 273 1.50 22.31 25.16
C ASN A 273 1.57 23.42 24.09
N LEU A 274 0.48 23.59 23.34
CA LEU A 274 0.35 24.70 22.40
C LEU A 274 0.37 26.05 23.12
N SER A 275 0.99 27.04 22.49
CA SER A 275 0.87 28.44 22.88
C SER A 275 -0.43 29.05 22.36
N GLU A 276 -0.83 30.21 22.87
CA GLU A 276 -1.99 30.95 22.31
C GLU A 276 -1.79 31.28 20.82
N ALA A 277 -0.57 31.66 20.43
CA ALA A 277 -0.21 31.87 19.04
C ALA A 277 -0.36 30.57 18.22
N GLY A 278 0.05 29.43 18.76
CA GLY A 278 -0.14 28.12 18.14
C GLY A 278 -1.61 27.75 17.98
N ARG A 279 -2.46 28.02 18.98
CA ARG A 279 -3.91 27.82 18.90
C ARG A 279 -4.54 28.69 17.81
N ALA A 280 -4.16 29.96 17.73
CA ALA A 280 -4.64 30.85 16.67
C ALA A 280 -4.19 30.37 15.28
N GLN A 281 -2.92 29.97 15.15
CA GLN A 281 -2.33 29.45 13.92
C GLN A 281 -3.11 28.23 13.39
N VAL A 282 -3.38 27.22 14.22
CA VAL A 282 -4.07 25.99 13.77
C VAL A 282 -5.56 26.22 13.50
N ARG A 283 -6.22 27.17 14.19
CA ARG A 283 -7.59 27.59 13.87
C ARG A 283 -7.65 28.25 12.49
N ALA A 284 -6.65 29.04 12.11
CA ALA A 284 -6.58 29.64 10.78
C ALA A 284 -6.44 28.58 9.68
N VAL A 285 -5.62 27.54 9.92
CA VAL A 285 -5.54 26.36 9.03
C VAL A 285 -6.90 25.68 8.88
N GLY A 286 -7.56 25.39 10.00
CA GLY A 286 -8.90 24.78 9.99
C GLY A 286 -9.94 25.61 9.24
N ALA A 287 -9.92 26.94 9.42
CA ALA A 287 -10.79 27.85 8.69
C ALA A 287 -10.53 27.82 7.16
N GLY A 288 -9.26 27.76 6.74
CA GLY A 288 -8.91 27.61 5.32
C GLY A 288 -9.38 26.28 4.73
N ILE A 289 -9.19 25.18 5.45
CA ILE A 289 -9.68 23.85 5.03
C ILE A 289 -11.21 23.85 4.88
N ALA A 290 -11.93 24.42 5.84
CA ALA A 290 -13.39 24.54 5.80
C ALA A 290 -13.85 25.45 4.65
N ALA A 291 -13.20 26.61 4.46
CA ALA A 291 -13.50 27.52 3.36
C ALA A 291 -13.30 26.87 1.99
N LEU A 292 -12.33 25.97 1.84
CA LEU A 292 -12.06 25.20 0.63
C LEU A 292 -13.00 23.99 0.44
N GLU A 293 -13.88 23.70 1.39
CA GLU A 293 -14.83 22.57 1.35
C GLU A 293 -14.11 21.21 1.17
N ILE A 294 -12.95 21.07 1.81
CA ILE A 294 -12.19 19.82 1.75
C ILE A 294 -12.86 18.79 2.69
N PRO A 295 -13.29 17.62 2.18
CA PRO A 295 -13.96 16.63 3.01
C PRO A 295 -12.94 15.94 3.92
N LEU A 296 -13.04 16.14 5.24
CA LEU A 296 -12.18 15.46 6.22
C LEU A 296 -12.82 14.15 6.71
N GLY A 297 -12.04 13.07 6.69
CA GLY A 297 -12.45 11.71 7.06
C GLY A 297 -11.83 11.25 8.37
N GLU A 298 -11.01 10.21 8.31
CA GLU A 298 -10.27 9.74 9.49
C GLU A 298 -9.39 10.87 10.06
N LEU A 299 -9.48 11.09 11.36
CA LEU A 299 -8.71 12.11 12.08
C LEU A 299 -7.99 11.43 13.24
N VAL A 300 -6.68 11.27 13.11
CA VAL A 300 -5.84 10.67 14.14
C VAL A 300 -4.75 11.66 14.58
N ALA A 301 -4.32 11.54 15.81
CA ALA A 301 -3.23 12.33 16.34
C ALA A 301 -2.33 11.49 17.24
N SER A 302 -1.07 11.91 17.36
CA SER A 302 -0.21 11.41 18.42
C SER A 302 -0.87 11.68 19.79
N PRO A 303 -0.76 10.76 20.77
CA PRO A 303 -1.37 10.94 22.10
C PRO A 303 -0.87 12.14 22.92
N TYR A 304 0.16 12.86 22.46
CA TYR A 304 0.60 14.11 23.11
C TYR A 304 -0.51 15.18 23.06
N CYS A 305 -0.65 15.95 24.12
CA CYS A 305 -1.72 16.96 24.23
C CYS A 305 -1.65 18.01 23.11
N ARG A 306 -0.44 18.47 22.75
CA ARG A 306 -0.23 19.42 21.65
C ARG A 306 -0.73 18.93 20.29
N THR A 307 -0.61 17.63 20.00
CA THR A 307 -1.08 17.03 18.73
C THR A 307 -2.59 16.79 18.77
N MET A 308 -3.11 16.30 19.89
CA MET A 308 -4.54 16.12 20.10
C MET A 308 -5.31 17.46 20.02
N GLU A 309 -4.78 18.51 20.66
CA GLU A 309 -5.35 19.85 20.64
C GLU A 309 -5.26 20.48 19.24
N THR A 310 -4.12 20.33 18.55
CA THR A 310 -3.98 20.79 17.15
C THR A 310 -5.05 20.18 16.25
N ALA A 311 -5.22 18.86 16.31
CA ALA A 311 -6.21 18.15 15.50
C ALA A 311 -7.64 18.61 15.81
N ARG A 312 -7.96 18.79 17.10
CA ARG A 312 -9.28 19.27 17.55
C ARG A 312 -9.58 20.68 17.03
N LEU A 313 -8.62 21.60 17.15
CA LEU A 313 -8.80 22.98 16.71
C LEU A 313 -8.91 23.12 15.19
N LEU A 314 -8.21 22.26 14.44
CA LEU A 314 -8.25 22.26 12.98
C LEU A 314 -9.55 21.69 12.43
N ALA A 315 -10.05 20.59 13.00
CA ALA A 315 -11.18 19.84 12.45
C ALA A 315 -12.52 20.13 13.15
N GLY A 316 -12.51 20.82 14.30
CA GLY A 316 -13.72 21.09 15.09
C GLY A 316 -14.31 19.87 15.81
N ARG A 317 -13.55 18.77 15.93
CA ARG A 317 -13.96 17.53 16.62
C ARG A 317 -12.77 16.78 17.18
N ASP A 318 -13.01 15.88 18.13
CA ASP A 318 -11.95 15.09 18.76
C ASP A 318 -11.26 14.12 17.77
N PRO A 319 -9.91 14.07 17.78
CA PRO A 319 -9.16 13.04 17.06
C PRO A 319 -9.15 11.72 17.82
N GLN A 320 -8.93 10.62 17.08
CA GLN A 320 -8.59 9.33 17.68
C GLN A 320 -7.09 9.30 18.02
N PRO A 321 -6.70 8.92 19.25
CA PRO A 321 -5.29 8.78 19.59
C PRO A 321 -4.67 7.58 18.86
N LEU A 322 -3.52 7.79 18.23
CA LEU A 322 -2.77 6.74 17.54
C LEU A 322 -1.31 6.73 18.01
N ALA A 323 -0.96 5.74 18.84
CA ALA A 323 0.36 5.61 19.44
C ALA A 323 1.49 5.59 18.40
N ALA A 324 1.28 4.94 17.25
CA ALA A 324 2.24 4.89 16.15
C ALA A 324 2.75 6.28 15.71
N VAL A 325 1.94 7.34 15.83
CA VAL A 325 2.33 8.72 15.44
C VAL A 325 3.31 9.35 16.44
N ALA A 326 3.30 8.93 17.71
CA ALA A 326 4.32 9.34 18.68
C ALA A 326 5.69 8.70 18.39
N GLY A 327 5.69 7.51 17.79
CA GLY A 327 6.85 6.62 17.70
C GLY A 327 6.77 5.50 18.73
N GLY A 328 7.56 4.45 18.49
CA GLY A 328 7.68 3.29 19.37
C GLY A 328 9.13 2.86 19.54
N VAL A 329 9.32 1.61 19.93
CA VAL A 329 10.64 0.97 20.02
C VAL A 329 10.69 -0.28 19.14
N ASP A 330 11.85 -0.59 18.59
CA ASP A 330 12.09 -1.84 17.87
C ASP A 330 12.36 -3.02 18.83
N ALA A 331 12.59 -4.21 18.28
CA ALA A 331 12.88 -5.42 19.06
C ALA A 331 14.14 -5.31 19.93
N ASN A 332 15.02 -4.34 19.67
CA ASN A 332 16.23 -4.08 20.43
C ASN A 332 16.08 -2.88 21.39
N GLY A 333 14.86 -2.34 21.54
CA GLY A 333 14.57 -1.19 22.39
C GLY A 333 15.00 0.16 21.80
N LYS A 334 15.37 0.25 20.52
CA LYS A 334 15.74 1.51 19.87
C LYS A 334 14.50 2.25 19.35
N PRO A 335 14.48 3.60 19.33
CA PRO A 335 13.38 4.35 18.75
C PRO A 335 13.07 3.91 17.31
N SER A 336 11.78 3.71 17.01
CA SER A 336 11.32 3.24 15.71
C SER A 336 10.02 3.94 15.30
N PHE A 337 9.93 4.27 14.02
CA PHE A 337 8.79 4.92 13.39
C PHE A 337 8.19 4.08 12.25
N ALA A 338 8.56 2.80 12.18
CA ALA A 338 8.12 1.89 11.13
C ALA A 338 6.59 1.75 11.08
N GLU A 339 5.92 1.78 12.23
CA GLU A 339 4.45 1.77 12.31
C GLU A 339 3.81 3.02 11.72
N LEU A 340 4.37 4.21 11.99
CA LEU A 340 3.90 5.44 11.36
C LEU A 340 4.10 5.37 9.84
N GLY A 341 5.27 4.92 9.39
CA GLY A 341 5.55 4.73 7.97
C GLY A 341 4.54 3.79 7.30
N ARG A 342 4.28 2.62 7.91
CA ARG A 342 3.24 1.68 7.43
C ARG A 342 1.85 2.31 7.43
N TYR A 343 1.50 3.05 8.46
CA TYR A 343 0.19 3.70 8.56
C TYR A 343 0.00 4.78 7.47
N LEU A 344 1.00 5.63 7.24
CA LEU A 344 0.96 6.67 6.21
C LEU A 344 1.04 6.09 4.79
N ALA A 345 1.68 4.95 4.61
CA ALA A 345 1.69 4.23 3.35
C ALA A 345 0.31 3.65 2.99
N LYS A 346 -0.58 3.38 3.96
CA LYS A 346 -1.93 2.85 3.68
C LYS A 346 -2.69 3.77 2.73
N ARG A 347 -3.03 3.24 1.56
CA ARG A 347 -3.77 3.95 0.52
C ARG A 347 -5.09 4.50 1.05
N VAL A 348 -5.34 5.78 0.77
CA VAL A 348 -6.67 6.40 0.84
C VAL A 348 -7.12 6.51 -0.62
N HIS A 349 -8.30 6.02 -0.97
CA HIS A 349 -8.79 6.06 -2.34
C HIS A 349 -10.09 6.83 -2.42
N LYS A 350 -10.36 7.47 -3.56
CA LYS A 350 -11.65 8.08 -3.82
C LYS A 350 -12.76 7.00 -3.78
N PRO A 351 -13.98 7.34 -3.31
CA PRO A 351 -14.43 8.65 -2.85
C PRO A 351 -14.18 8.91 -1.35
N LEU A 352 -13.23 8.22 -0.70
CA LEU A 352 -12.96 8.44 0.72
C LEU A 352 -12.50 9.89 0.95
N PRO A 353 -13.02 10.54 2.01
CA PRO A 353 -12.55 11.86 2.42
C PRO A 353 -11.05 11.85 2.74
N VAL A 354 -10.47 13.06 2.84
CA VAL A 354 -9.07 13.27 3.20
C VAL A 354 -8.80 12.77 4.63
N ARG A 355 -7.83 11.86 4.77
CA ARG A 355 -7.33 11.43 6.10
C ARG A 355 -6.47 12.54 6.68
N VAL A 356 -6.58 12.79 7.98
CA VAL A 356 -5.78 13.78 8.71
C VAL A 356 -4.99 13.09 9.82
N VAL A 357 -3.68 13.30 9.82
CA VAL A 357 -2.73 12.76 10.79
C VAL A 357 -1.95 13.91 11.41
N VAL A 358 -2.10 14.12 12.72
CA VAL A 358 -1.38 15.19 13.43
C VAL A 358 -0.24 14.61 14.26
N GLY A 359 0.99 14.98 13.92
CA GLY A 359 2.22 14.43 14.49
C GLY A 359 3.28 15.47 14.83
N HIS A 360 4.55 15.09 14.70
CA HIS A 360 5.71 15.85 15.16
C HIS A 360 6.74 16.02 14.03
N SER A 361 7.94 16.50 14.37
CA SER A 361 9.08 16.49 13.43
C SER A 361 9.65 15.08 13.18
N ASN A 362 9.21 14.07 13.95
CA ASN A 362 9.60 12.66 13.79
C ASN A 362 9.23 12.08 12.42
N PHE A 363 8.39 12.76 11.63
CA PHE A 363 8.20 12.45 10.22
C PHE A 363 9.52 12.31 9.46
N GLN A 364 10.55 13.09 9.82
CA GLN A 364 11.85 13.01 9.15
C GLN A 364 12.50 11.62 9.22
N GLU A 365 12.18 10.84 10.25
CA GLU A 365 12.74 9.50 10.46
C GLU A 365 12.19 8.50 9.44
N ILE A 366 11.06 8.81 8.81
CA ILE A 366 10.42 7.98 7.80
C ILE A 366 10.37 8.64 6.43
N GLY A 367 10.37 9.98 6.36
CA GLY A 367 10.28 10.77 5.15
C GLY A 367 11.57 11.50 4.76
N GLY A 368 12.60 11.50 5.61
CA GLY A 368 13.81 12.29 5.37
C GLY A 368 13.64 13.79 5.60
N THR A 369 14.55 14.58 5.04
CA THR A 369 14.66 16.03 5.28
C THR A 369 14.11 16.84 4.10
N PRO A 370 13.67 18.10 4.33
CA PRO A 370 13.59 18.77 5.63
C PRO A 370 12.32 18.40 6.43
N PRO A 371 12.38 18.30 7.77
CA PRO A 371 11.21 18.01 8.59
C PRO A 371 10.11 19.07 8.41
N PRO A 372 8.84 18.74 8.65
CA PRO A 372 7.80 19.75 8.70
C PRO A 372 8.03 20.75 9.83
N LYS A 373 7.76 22.02 9.55
CA LYS A 373 7.66 23.11 10.55
C LYS A 373 6.36 22.99 11.33
N GLU A 374 6.25 23.68 12.45
CA GLU A 374 5.02 23.68 13.27
C GLU A 374 3.83 24.24 12.45
N ALA A 375 2.70 23.54 12.50
CA ALA A 375 1.51 23.71 11.65
C ALA A 375 1.73 23.54 10.13
N GLU A 376 2.90 23.10 9.67
CA GLU A 376 3.09 22.76 8.26
C GLU A 376 2.34 21.46 7.94
N THR A 377 1.70 21.46 6.77
CA THR A 377 0.92 20.34 6.23
C THR A 377 1.61 19.75 5.01
N LEU A 378 1.89 18.45 5.03
CA LEU A 378 2.27 17.70 3.85
C LEU A 378 1.01 17.03 3.27
N VAL A 379 0.77 17.26 1.99
CA VAL A 379 -0.32 16.62 1.24
C VAL A 379 0.23 15.36 0.60
N LEU A 380 -0.13 14.21 1.14
CA LEU A 380 0.40 12.92 0.74
C LEU A 380 -0.56 12.16 -0.16
N ARG A 381 0.00 11.52 -1.18
CA ARG A 381 -0.65 10.43 -1.91
C ARG A 381 0.02 9.12 -1.56
N SER A 382 -0.74 8.20 -0.96
CA SER A 382 -0.22 6.92 -0.46
C SER A 382 -0.57 5.75 -1.37
N TRP A 383 0.32 4.75 -1.49
CA TRP A 383 0.21 3.65 -2.46
C TRP A 383 0.25 2.25 -1.85
N GLY A 384 0.04 2.13 -0.55
CA GLY A 384 0.13 0.86 0.19
C GLY A 384 1.54 0.57 0.71
N PHE A 385 2.57 0.96 -0.03
CA PHE A 385 3.99 0.70 0.29
C PHE A 385 4.82 1.97 0.55
N GLY A 386 4.27 3.15 0.23
CA GLY A 386 4.93 4.44 0.40
C GLY A 386 3.97 5.59 0.10
N TRP A 387 4.50 6.80 0.02
CA TRP A 387 3.76 8.00 -0.37
C TRP A 387 4.65 8.93 -1.19
N VAL A 388 4.03 9.85 -1.91
CA VAL A 388 4.72 11.07 -2.40
C VAL A 388 4.06 12.30 -1.81
N VAL A 389 4.84 13.36 -1.63
CA VAL A 389 4.35 14.66 -1.20
C VAL A 389 3.94 15.45 -2.45
N LEU A 390 2.65 15.73 -2.59
CA LEU A 390 2.09 16.53 -3.68
C LEU A 390 2.29 18.02 -3.42
N ALA A 391 2.26 18.43 -2.16
CA ALA A 391 2.41 19.82 -1.74
C ALA A 391 2.84 19.91 -0.27
N ARG A 392 3.56 20.97 0.07
CA ARG A 392 3.83 21.41 1.44
C ARG A 392 3.18 22.77 1.65
N LEU A 393 2.31 22.88 2.64
CA LEU A 393 1.57 24.09 2.95
C LEU A 393 1.91 24.56 4.36
N ARG A 394 2.41 25.79 4.49
CA ARG A 394 2.51 26.48 5.77
C ARG A 394 1.12 26.90 6.23
N ALA A 395 1.03 27.35 7.49
CA ALA A 395 -0.25 27.75 8.06
C ALA A 395 -0.91 28.89 7.27
N GLU A 396 -0.12 29.86 6.82
CA GLU A 396 -0.55 31.01 6.03
C GLU A 396 -1.02 30.65 4.61
N ASP A 397 -0.51 29.55 4.03
CA ASP A 397 -0.82 29.15 2.66
C ASP A 397 -2.29 28.72 2.51
N TRP A 398 -2.90 28.20 3.58
CA TRP A 398 -4.31 27.80 3.59
C TRP A 398 -5.26 28.98 3.34
N ALA A 399 -4.98 30.13 3.95
CA ALA A 399 -5.76 31.34 3.71
C ALA A 399 -5.57 31.86 2.29
N ALA A 400 -4.34 31.81 1.77
CA ALA A 400 -4.04 32.22 0.40
C ALA A 400 -4.72 31.33 -0.64
N LEU A 401 -4.76 30.00 -0.43
CA LEU A 401 -5.48 29.07 -1.29
C LEU A 401 -7.00 29.34 -1.29
N ALA A 402 -7.58 29.68 -0.14
CA ALA A 402 -9.00 29.96 -0.02
C ALA A 402 -9.45 31.27 -0.71
N GLN A 403 -8.54 32.24 -0.88
CA GLN A 403 -8.82 33.52 -1.53
C GLN A 403 -8.79 33.46 -3.06
N ARG A 404 -8.17 32.44 -3.66
CA ARG A 404 -8.03 32.28 -5.12
C ARG A 404 -9.22 31.52 -5.76
N LYS A 405 -10.39 31.56 -5.11
CA LYS A 405 -11.61 30.89 -5.58
C LYS A 405 -12.27 31.61 -6.75
#